data_AF-A0A7X7Z864-F1
#
_entry.id   AF-A0A7X7Z864-F1
#
_cell.length_a   1.000
_cell.length_b   1.000
_cell.length_c   1.000
_cell.angle_alpha   90.00
_cell.angle_beta   90.00
_cell.angle_gamma   90.00
#
_symmetry.space_group_name_H-M   'P 1'
#
loop_
_entity.id
_entity.type
_entity.pdbx_description
1 polymer ?
#
loop_
_entity_poly.entity_id
_entity_poly.type
_entity_poly.pdbx_seq_one_letter_code
_entity_poly.pdbx_strand_id
1 'polypeptide(L)'
;MVWLIVSFASLGIAGAFVTLFLVRYLAFQKTMREDHEFVEDELVEEKAGEIYEATFIPVGDAAAVIENYVLTDENGKCHLLCNYSKKEAELSMTVHAYDGDGNFLQSCVIKEKTDATSSSPLELPAETRRVNFVLNEEENGSEEKSKEIKLLILLETCALFFGLIPVINLLAALILGRLMADSQYAVMGINGGVALAGALLNYLLISRIMKRESGSF
;
A
#
# COMPACT_ATOMS: atom_id res chain seq x y z
N MET A 1 43.93 2.66 10.20
CA MET A 1 43.68 3.30 8.89
C MET A 1 42.77 2.45 8.01
N VAL A 2 43.11 1.19 7.68
CA VAL A 2 42.27 0.31 6.85
C VAL A 2 40.83 0.16 7.39
N TRP A 3 40.65 -0.09 8.69
CA TRP A 3 39.33 -0.22 9.31
C TRP A 3 38.47 1.05 9.26
N LEU A 4 39.08 2.24 9.29
CA LEU A 4 38.37 3.51 9.11
C LEU A 4 37.86 3.66 7.68
N ILE A 5 38.70 3.31 6.69
CA ILE A 5 38.35 3.35 5.27
C ILE A 5 37.16 2.42 5.00
N VAL A 6 37.18 1.20 5.56
CA VAL A 6 36.08 0.24 5.44
C VAL A 6 34.78 0.78 6.05
N SER A 7 34.84 1.41 7.24
CA SER A 7 33.66 2.01 7.88
C SER A 7 33.07 3.18 7.09
N PHE A 8 33.90 4.06 6.51
CA PHE A 8 33.40 5.15 5.67
C PHE A 8 32.83 4.65 4.36
N ALA A 9 33.47 3.66 3.72
CA ALA A 9 32.96 3.03 2.52
C ALA A 9 31.61 2.35 2.76
N SER A 10 31.45 1.62 3.87
CA SER A 10 30.17 0.97 4.21
C SER A 10 29.06 1.98 4.51
N LEU A 11 29.38 3.10 5.16
CA LEU A 11 28.42 4.18 5.42
C LEU A 11 27.93 4.83 4.12
N GLY A 12 28.84 5.06 3.17
CA GLY A 12 28.48 5.58 1.84
C GLY A 12 27.57 4.63 1.06
N ILE A 13 27.86 3.33 1.10
CA ILE A 13 27.02 2.29 0.48
C ILE A 13 25.63 2.26 1.15
N ALA A 14 25.57 2.29 2.49
CA ALA A 14 24.30 2.32 3.21
C ALA A 14 23.46 3.56 2.85
N GLY A 15 24.07 4.74 2.78
CA GLY A 15 23.40 5.96 2.35
C GLY A 15 22.83 5.89 0.93
N ALA A 16 23.55 5.26 0.00
CA ALA A 16 23.06 5.03 -1.36
C ALA A 16 21.81 4.13 -1.37
N PHE A 17 21.82 3.04 -0.59
CA PHE A 17 20.66 2.15 -0.46
C PHE A 17 19.45 2.84 0.19
N VAL A 18 19.66 3.64 1.25
CA VAL A 18 18.59 4.44 1.88
C VAL A 18 17.97 5.42 0.88
N THR A 19 18.81 6.11 0.09
CA THR A 19 18.33 7.07 -0.91
C THR A 19 17.51 6.38 -2.00
N LEU A 20 18.00 5.24 -2.52
CA LEU A 20 17.28 4.40 -3.48
C LEU A 20 15.95 3.90 -2.93
N PHE A 21 15.95 3.44 -1.67
CA PHE A 21 14.73 3.01 -0.98
C PHE A 21 13.72 4.15 -0.89
N LEU A 22 14.13 5.35 -0.44
CA LEU A 22 13.23 6.49 -0.32
C LEU A 22 12.62 6.91 -1.67
N VAL A 23 13.44 6.98 -2.73
CA VAL A 23 12.95 7.34 -4.07
C VAL A 23 11.93 6.33 -4.57
N ARG A 24 12.22 5.03 -4.43
CA ARG A 24 11.32 3.95 -4.85
C ARG A 24 10.04 3.91 -4.01
N TYR A 25 10.16 4.11 -2.71
CA TYR A 25 9.04 4.15 -1.79
C TYR A 25 8.08 5.31 -2.09
N LEU A 26 8.62 6.50 -2.38
CA LEU A 26 7.81 7.66 -2.76
C LEU A 26 7.11 7.44 -4.10
N ALA A 27 7.78 6.82 -5.07
CA ALA A 27 7.16 6.45 -6.34
C ALA A 27 6.02 5.45 -6.15
N PHE A 28 6.25 4.40 -5.35
CA PHE A 28 5.24 3.38 -5.02
C PHE A 28 4.01 3.98 -4.31
N GLN A 29 4.21 4.89 -3.35
CA GLN A 29 3.10 5.59 -2.70
C GLN A 29 2.27 6.43 -3.67
N LYS A 30 2.90 7.03 -4.68
CA LYS A 30 2.20 7.85 -5.65
C LYS A 30 1.25 6.98 -6.49
N THR A 31 1.73 5.83 -6.97
CA THR A 31 0.92 4.87 -7.72
C THR A 31 -0.26 4.35 -6.90
N MET A 32 -0.02 3.99 -5.62
CA MET A 32 -1.09 3.55 -4.70
C MET A 32 -2.14 4.63 -4.41
N ARG A 33 -1.81 5.91 -4.58
CA ARG A 33 -2.76 7.01 -4.37
C ARG A 33 -3.62 7.29 -5.61
N GLU A 34 -3.08 7.03 -6.80
CA GLU A 34 -3.81 7.12 -8.07
C GLU A 34 -4.84 5.98 -8.21
N ASP A 35 -4.57 4.78 -7.66
CA ASP A 35 -5.52 3.65 -7.59
C ASP A 35 -6.79 3.94 -6.73
N HIS A 36 -6.81 5.04 -5.97
CA HIS A 36 -7.91 5.41 -5.05
C HIS A 36 -8.55 6.76 -5.37
N GLU A 37 -8.31 7.34 -6.54
CA GLU A 37 -8.95 8.60 -6.90
C GLU A 37 -10.47 8.37 -7.07
N PHE A 38 -11.26 9.15 -6.35
CA PHE A 38 -12.71 9.04 -6.40
C PHE A 38 -13.21 9.52 -7.77
N VAL A 39 -13.61 8.58 -8.62
CA VAL A 39 -14.35 8.81 -9.87
C VAL A 39 -15.84 8.80 -9.60
N GLU A 40 -16.55 9.85 -9.99
CA GLU A 40 -18.00 9.96 -9.83
C GLU A 40 -18.72 9.28 -11.00
N ASP A 41 -19.48 8.23 -10.70
CA ASP A 41 -20.30 7.50 -11.66
C ASP A 41 -21.57 8.28 -12.07
N GLU A 42 -22.11 7.99 -13.25
CA GLU A 42 -23.29 8.68 -13.77
C GLU A 42 -24.57 8.11 -13.14
N LEU A 43 -25.32 8.94 -12.40
CA LEU A 43 -26.63 8.57 -11.84
C LEU A 43 -27.70 8.52 -12.94
N VAL A 44 -28.37 7.37 -13.08
CA VAL A 44 -29.41 7.15 -14.09
C VAL A 44 -30.81 7.41 -13.54
N GLU A 45 -31.08 6.90 -12.34
CA GLU A 45 -32.39 6.99 -11.70
C GLU A 45 -32.23 6.94 -10.18
N GLU A 46 -32.92 7.83 -9.48
CA GLU A 46 -33.05 7.84 -8.02
C GLU A 46 -34.53 7.82 -7.67
N LYS A 47 -34.97 6.78 -6.94
CA LYS A 47 -36.31 6.75 -6.38
C LYS A 47 -36.26 7.22 -4.94
N ALA A 48 -36.84 8.40 -4.68
CA ALA A 48 -37.02 8.91 -3.33
C ALA A 48 -38.18 8.18 -2.62
N GLY A 49 -37.86 7.42 -1.56
CA GLY A 49 -38.80 6.69 -0.71
C GLY A 49 -38.15 6.20 0.60
N GLU A 50 -38.89 5.40 1.41
CA GLU A 50 -38.37 4.79 2.67
C GLU A 50 -37.17 3.85 2.45
N ILE A 51 -36.94 3.44 1.20
CA ILE A 51 -35.84 2.61 0.72
C ILE A 51 -35.12 3.45 -0.34
N TYR A 52 -33.87 3.83 -0.07
CA TYR A 52 -33.03 4.52 -1.05
C TYR A 52 -32.66 3.52 -2.15
N GLU A 53 -33.18 3.71 -3.36
CA GLU A 53 -32.83 2.92 -4.55
C GLU A 53 -32.24 3.85 -5.61
N ALA A 54 -30.93 3.72 -5.84
CA ALA A 54 -30.20 4.51 -6.83
C ALA A 54 -29.53 3.59 -7.84
N THR A 55 -29.72 3.88 -9.12
CA THR A 55 -29.10 3.14 -10.24
C THR A 55 -28.04 4.02 -10.90
N PHE A 56 -26.87 3.46 -11.13
CA PHE A 56 -25.71 4.17 -11.64
C PHE A 56 -25.10 3.44 -12.84
N ILE A 57 -24.41 4.19 -13.70
CA ILE A 57 -23.56 3.68 -14.77
C ILE A 57 -22.10 3.94 -14.37
N PRO A 58 -21.27 2.89 -14.30
CA PRO A 58 -19.87 3.07 -13.97
C PRO A 58 -19.12 3.81 -15.08
N VAL A 59 -18.13 4.61 -14.68
CA VAL A 59 -17.25 5.34 -15.61
C VAL A 59 -15.88 4.66 -15.70
N GLY A 60 -15.18 4.85 -16.82
CA GLY A 60 -13.81 4.35 -17.01
C GLY A 60 -13.78 2.85 -17.34
N ASP A 61 -12.75 2.16 -16.86
CA ASP A 61 -12.49 0.75 -17.22
C ASP A 61 -13.61 -0.19 -16.73
N ALA A 62 -14.27 0.16 -15.63
CA ALA A 62 -15.40 -0.61 -15.09
C ALA A 62 -16.61 -0.68 -16.04
N ALA A 63 -16.82 0.35 -16.88
CA ALA A 63 -17.90 0.39 -17.88
C ALA A 63 -17.77 -0.71 -18.95
N ALA A 64 -16.57 -1.25 -19.14
CA ALA A 64 -16.34 -2.33 -20.09
C ALA A 64 -16.98 -3.66 -19.65
N VAL A 65 -17.22 -3.83 -18.35
CA VAL A 65 -17.66 -5.09 -17.73
C VAL A 65 -19.01 -4.96 -17.02
N ILE A 66 -19.29 -3.80 -16.42
CA ILE A 66 -20.52 -3.53 -15.68
C ILE A 66 -21.37 -2.57 -16.52
N GLU A 67 -22.60 -2.98 -16.85
CA GLU A 67 -23.54 -2.14 -17.62
C GLU A 67 -24.18 -1.08 -16.71
N ASN A 68 -24.66 -1.52 -15.55
CA ASN A 68 -25.17 -0.66 -14.49
C ASN A 68 -25.08 -1.37 -13.15
N TYR A 69 -25.26 -0.63 -12.07
CA TYR A 69 -25.39 -1.18 -10.74
C TYR A 69 -26.45 -0.43 -9.93
N VAL A 70 -26.95 -1.11 -8.91
CA VAL A 70 -27.98 -0.57 -8.02
C VAL A 70 -27.48 -0.62 -6.59
N LEU A 71 -27.63 0.51 -5.89
CA LEU A 71 -27.49 0.59 -4.44
C LEU A 71 -28.90 0.64 -3.84
N THR A 72 -29.21 -0.32 -2.97
CA THR A 72 -30.47 -0.36 -2.22
C THR A 72 -30.20 -0.33 -0.73
N ASP A 73 -31.05 0.32 0.06
CA ASP A 73 -31.00 0.25 1.52
C ASP A 73 -32.10 -0.68 2.04
N GLU A 74 -31.72 -1.89 2.47
CA GLU A 74 -32.65 -2.88 3.00
C GLU A 74 -32.26 -3.26 4.43
N ASN A 75 -33.20 -3.19 5.37
CA ASN A 75 -32.98 -3.55 6.78
C ASN A 75 -31.83 -2.81 7.47
N GLY A 76 -31.53 -1.56 7.04
CA GLY A 76 -30.44 -0.76 7.58
C GLY A 76 -29.05 -1.22 7.11
N LYS A 77 -29.00 -1.90 5.96
CA LYS A 77 -27.77 -2.25 5.25
C LYS A 77 -27.87 -1.79 3.81
N CYS A 78 -26.76 -1.28 3.28
CA CYS A 78 -26.68 -1.01 1.85
C CYS A 78 -26.34 -2.30 1.11
N HIS A 79 -27.10 -2.62 0.08
CA HIS A 79 -26.83 -3.74 -0.82
C HIS A 79 -26.43 -3.20 -2.18
N LEU A 80 -25.36 -3.75 -2.73
CA LEU A 80 -24.90 -3.50 -4.08
C LEU A 80 -25.26 -4.70 -4.97
N LEU A 81 -25.90 -4.41 -6.10
CA LEU A 81 -26.18 -5.38 -7.15
C LEU A 81 -25.64 -4.86 -8.48
N CYS A 82 -24.77 -5.61 -9.13
CA CYS A 82 -24.19 -5.25 -10.42
C CYS A 82 -24.83 -6.05 -11.55
N ASN A 83 -25.14 -5.40 -12.66
CA ASN A 83 -25.49 -6.07 -13.91
C ASN A 83 -24.30 -6.04 -14.86
N TYR A 84 -23.90 -7.22 -15.34
CA TYR A 84 -22.70 -7.37 -16.16
C TYR A 84 -23.04 -7.24 -17.64
N SER A 85 -22.26 -6.43 -18.36
CA SER A 85 -22.41 -6.21 -19.80
C SER A 85 -21.92 -7.42 -20.62
N LYS A 86 -21.02 -8.23 -20.05
CA LYS A 86 -20.45 -9.43 -20.67
C LYS A 86 -20.32 -10.56 -19.66
N LYS A 87 -20.45 -11.79 -20.15
CA LYS A 87 -20.11 -12.99 -19.40
C LYS A 87 -18.60 -13.21 -19.48
N GLU A 88 -17.91 -13.02 -18.36
CA GLU A 88 -16.53 -13.46 -18.20
C GLU A 88 -16.49 -14.83 -17.49
N ALA A 89 -15.35 -15.53 -17.57
CA ALA A 89 -15.23 -16.83 -16.91
C ALA A 89 -15.03 -16.67 -15.39
N GLU A 90 -14.23 -15.68 -15.00
CA GLU A 90 -13.97 -15.30 -13.61
C GLU A 90 -13.79 -13.78 -13.55
N LEU A 91 -14.55 -13.10 -12.69
CA LEU A 91 -14.44 -11.67 -12.48
C LEU A 91 -13.94 -11.40 -11.06
N SER A 92 -12.82 -10.68 -10.97
CA SER A 92 -12.25 -10.20 -9.71
C SER A 92 -12.28 -8.68 -9.71
N MET A 93 -12.98 -8.09 -8.76
CA MET A 93 -13.05 -6.63 -8.63
C MET A 93 -12.96 -6.20 -7.17
N THR A 94 -12.42 -5.01 -6.95
CA THR A 94 -12.44 -4.33 -5.66
C THR A 94 -13.45 -3.21 -5.73
N VAL A 95 -14.43 -3.21 -4.82
CA VAL A 95 -15.43 -2.17 -4.68
C VAL A 95 -15.03 -1.28 -3.51
N HIS A 96 -14.85 0.01 -3.76
CA HIS A 96 -14.62 1.02 -2.75
C HIS A 96 -15.93 1.75 -2.46
N ALA A 97 -16.40 1.69 -1.22
CA ALA A 97 -17.62 2.36 -0.76
C ALA A 97 -17.30 3.74 -0.16
N TYR A 98 -18.12 4.74 -0.52
CA TYR A 98 -18.00 6.12 -0.07
C TYR A 98 -19.33 6.64 0.48
N ASP A 99 -19.25 7.55 1.44
CA ASP A 99 -20.42 8.30 1.92
C ASP A 99 -20.87 9.39 0.92
N GLY A 100 -21.91 10.14 1.29
CA GLY A 100 -22.44 11.23 0.45
C GLY A 100 -21.49 12.41 0.27
N ASP A 101 -20.49 12.56 1.15
CA ASP A 101 -19.48 13.61 1.12
C ASP A 101 -18.20 13.17 0.39
N GLY A 102 -18.15 11.93 -0.11
CA GLY A 102 -17.00 11.34 -0.80
C GLY A 102 -15.90 10.83 0.13
N ASN A 103 -16.18 10.65 1.42
CA ASN A 103 -15.23 10.02 2.32
C ASN A 103 -15.27 8.49 2.14
N PHE A 104 -14.08 7.90 2.13
CA PHE A 104 -13.92 6.46 2.04
C PHE A 104 -14.45 5.76 3.30
N LEU A 105 -15.31 4.75 3.12
CA LEU A 105 -15.87 3.93 4.19
C LEU A 105 -15.17 2.57 4.27
N GLN A 106 -15.19 1.81 3.17
CA GLN A 106 -14.72 0.42 3.14
C GLN A 106 -14.32 -0.03 1.73
N SER A 107 -13.49 -1.08 1.65
CA SER A 107 -13.26 -1.84 0.41
C SER A 107 -13.68 -3.29 0.57
N CYS A 108 -14.33 -3.84 -0.45
CA CYS A 108 -14.74 -5.24 -0.53
C CYS A 108 -14.23 -5.86 -1.83
N VAL A 109 -13.68 -7.07 -1.75
CA VAL A 109 -13.24 -7.81 -2.95
C VAL A 109 -14.34 -8.78 -3.35
N ILE A 110 -14.84 -8.64 -4.57
CA ILE A 110 -15.80 -9.55 -5.18
C ILE A 110 -15.02 -10.50 -6.08
N LYS A 111 -15.26 -11.81 -5.90
CA LYS A 111 -14.78 -12.86 -6.79
C LYS A 111 -15.97 -13.71 -7.19
N GLU A 112 -16.45 -13.52 -8.41
CA GLU A 112 -17.63 -14.22 -8.92
C GLU A 112 -17.33 -14.94 -10.24
N LYS A 113 -18.00 -16.08 -10.41
CA LYS A 113 -18.07 -16.75 -11.71
C LYS A 113 -19.25 -16.17 -12.47
N THR A 114 -18.95 -15.49 -13.57
CA THR A 114 -19.88 -14.66 -14.34
C THR A 114 -20.74 -15.47 -15.32
N ASP A 115 -21.18 -16.67 -14.90
CA ASP A 115 -22.17 -17.46 -15.64
C ASP A 115 -23.56 -16.79 -15.61
N ALA A 116 -23.80 -15.96 -14.58
CA ALA A 116 -25.00 -15.16 -14.38
C ALA A 116 -24.89 -13.76 -15.00
N THR A 117 -26.04 -13.15 -15.32
CA THR A 117 -26.15 -11.79 -15.87
C THR A 117 -26.07 -10.69 -14.80
N SER A 118 -26.15 -11.06 -13.53
CA SER A 118 -26.07 -10.16 -12.39
C SER A 118 -25.26 -10.78 -11.25
N SER A 119 -24.70 -9.91 -10.41
CA SER A 119 -23.96 -10.31 -9.21
C SER A 119 -24.88 -10.87 -8.13
N SER A 120 -24.29 -11.56 -7.14
CA SER A 120 -24.98 -11.77 -5.87
C SER A 120 -25.05 -10.42 -5.13
N PRO A 121 -26.07 -10.19 -4.28
CA PRO A 121 -26.14 -8.98 -3.46
C PRO A 121 -24.93 -8.89 -2.54
N LEU A 122 -24.15 -7.82 -2.66
CA LEU A 122 -23.02 -7.53 -1.76
C LEU A 122 -23.48 -6.59 -0.66
N GLU A 123 -23.25 -6.93 0.60
CA GLU A 123 -23.49 -6.03 1.73
C GLU A 123 -22.37 -4.99 1.86
N LEU A 124 -22.76 -3.72 1.97
CA LEU A 124 -21.91 -2.56 2.18
C LEU A 124 -22.37 -1.80 3.45
N PRO A 125 -21.52 -0.91 4.02
CA PRO A 125 -21.93 -0.05 5.12
C PRO A 125 -23.20 0.74 4.79
N ALA A 126 -24.11 0.89 5.75
CA ALA A 126 -25.39 1.58 5.56
C ALA A 126 -25.25 3.04 5.09
N GLU A 127 -24.13 3.68 5.43
CA GLU A 127 -23.81 5.07 5.07
C GLU A 127 -23.36 5.22 3.61
N THR A 128 -23.20 4.11 2.87
CA THR A 128 -22.72 4.12 1.49
C THR A 128 -23.73 4.84 0.58
N ARG A 129 -23.24 5.85 -0.13
CA ARG A 129 -24.03 6.58 -1.15
C ARG A 129 -23.44 6.45 -2.54
N ARG A 130 -22.15 6.14 -2.64
CA ARG A 130 -21.40 6.03 -3.89
C ARG A 130 -20.43 4.87 -3.79
N VAL A 131 -20.10 4.27 -4.93
CA VAL A 131 -19.11 3.20 -5.01
C VAL A 131 -18.21 3.42 -6.21
N ASN A 132 -16.96 2.98 -6.10
CA ASN A 132 -16.04 2.92 -7.22
C ASN A 132 -15.59 1.47 -7.44
N PHE A 133 -15.53 1.08 -8.70
CA PHE A 133 -15.08 -0.24 -9.11
C PHE A 133 -13.66 -0.16 -9.62
N VAL A 134 -12.80 -1.00 -9.05
CA VAL A 134 -11.45 -1.27 -9.57
C VAL A 134 -11.44 -2.71 -10.07
N LEU A 135 -11.35 -2.87 -11.39
CA LEU A 135 -11.19 -4.18 -12.00
C LEU A 135 -9.80 -4.70 -11.63
N ASN A 136 -9.74 -5.85 -10.96
CA ASN A 136 -8.47 -6.49 -10.69
C ASN A 136 -8.12 -7.28 -11.97
N GLU A 137 -7.23 -6.75 -12.81
CA GLU A 137 -6.66 -7.55 -13.89
C GLU A 137 -6.05 -8.84 -13.30
N GLU A 138 -6.20 -9.97 -14.03
CA GLU A 138 -5.70 -11.29 -13.64
C GLU A 138 -4.32 -11.20 -12.96
N GLU A 139 -4.09 -12.08 -11.96
CA GLU A 139 -2.98 -12.23 -10.99
C GLU A 139 -1.55 -11.72 -11.33
N ASN A 140 -1.24 -11.36 -12.57
CA ASN A 140 -0.01 -10.73 -13.04
C ASN A 140 0.33 -9.41 -12.31
N GLY A 141 -0.66 -8.61 -11.93
CA GLY A 141 -0.44 -7.40 -11.12
C GLY A 141 0.07 -7.72 -9.69
N SER A 142 -0.27 -8.90 -9.15
CA SER A 142 0.21 -9.33 -7.84
C SER A 142 1.69 -9.71 -7.88
N GLU A 143 2.19 -10.22 -9.01
CA GLU A 143 3.61 -10.54 -9.16
C GLU A 143 4.46 -9.28 -9.23
N GLU A 144 4.05 -8.25 -9.96
CA GLU A 144 4.80 -6.99 -10.03
C GLU A 144 4.76 -6.24 -8.69
N LYS A 145 3.59 -6.10 -8.06
CA LYS A 145 3.49 -5.53 -6.69
C LYS A 145 4.32 -6.35 -5.69
N SER A 146 4.32 -7.69 -5.79
CA SER A 146 5.17 -8.58 -4.98
C SER A 146 6.67 -8.38 -5.26
N LYS A 147 7.07 -8.19 -6.52
CA LYS A 147 8.45 -7.93 -6.92
C LYS A 147 8.93 -6.57 -6.39
N GLU A 148 8.08 -5.53 -6.44
CA GLU A 148 8.40 -4.22 -5.89
C GLU A 148 8.55 -4.24 -4.36
N ILE A 149 7.65 -4.92 -3.65
CA ILE A 149 7.75 -5.11 -2.20
C ILE A 149 9.01 -5.89 -1.84
N LYS A 150 9.31 -7.00 -2.55
CA LYS A 150 10.55 -7.78 -2.35
C LYS A 150 11.80 -6.93 -2.61
N LEU A 151 11.77 -6.06 -3.61
CA LEU A 151 12.87 -5.15 -3.92
C LEU A 151 13.06 -4.11 -2.80
N LEU A 152 11.97 -3.54 -2.27
CA LEU A 152 12.03 -2.61 -1.14
C LEU A 152 12.63 -3.27 0.11
N ILE A 153 12.19 -4.50 0.44
CA ILE A 153 12.74 -5.29 1.56
C ILE A 153 14.23 -5.59 1.34
N LEU A 154 14.64 -5.92 0.12
CA LEU A 154 16.04 -6.18 -0.21
C LEU A 154 16.91 -4.92 -0.02
N LEU A 155 16.47 -3.79 -0.57
CA LEU A 155 17.19 -2.51 -0.45
C LEU A 155 17.35 -2.10 1.02
N GLU A 156 16.31 -2.31 1.82
CA GLU A 156 16.33 -2.05 3.25
C GLU A 156 17.30 -2.98 4.00
N THR A 157 17.21 -4.28 3.74
CA THR A 157 18.11 -5.27 4.37
C THR A 157 19.56 -4.96 4.06
N CYS A 158 19.86 -4.55 2.82
CA CYS A 158 21.19 -4.08 2.43
C CYS A 158 21.59 -2.81 3.20
N ALA A 159 20.71 -1.80 3.29
CA ALA A 159 20.99 -0.58 4.04
C ALA A 159 21.32 -0.86 5.52
N LEU A 160 20.55 -1.73 6.17
CA LEU A 160 20.77 -2.15 7.55
C LEU A 160 22.08 -2.91 7.71
N PHE A 161 22.37 -3.86 6.80
CA PHE A 161 23.59 -4.67 6.84
C PHE A 161 24.85 -3.80 6.72
N PHE A 162 24.90 -2.90 5.75
CA PHE A 162 26.04 -1.99 5.57
C PHE A 162 26.13 -0.92 6.66
N GLY A 163 24.99 -0.51 7.24
CA GLY A 163 24.93 0.37 8.40
C GLY A 163 25.44 -0.28 9.69
N LEU A 164 25.36 -1.60 9.84
CA LEU A 164 25.85 -2.29 11.04
C LEU A 164 27.39 -2.36 11.14
N ILE A 165 28.09 -2.34 10.00
CA ILE A 165 29.56 -2.44 9.93
C ILE A 165 30.28 -1.38 10.79
N PRO A 166 29.95 -0.08 10.72
CA PRO A 166 30.56 0.92 11.59
C PRO A 166 30.23 0.72 13.08
N VAL A 167 29.04 0.20 13.41
CA VAL A 167 28.64 -0.12 14.80
C VAL A 167 29.47 -1.29 15.34
N ILE A 168 29.66 -2.35 14.55
CA ILE A 168 30.50 -3.50 14.91
C ILE A 168 31.96 -3.06 15.08
N ASN A 169 32.48 -2.22 14.19
CA ASN A 169 33.85 -1.71 14.29
C ASN A 169 34.05 -0.85 15.54
N LEU A 170 33.06 -0.05 15.94
CA LEU A 170 33.09 0.71 17.20
C LEU A 170 33.10 -0.24 18.40
N LEU A 171 32.22 -1.24 18.44
CA LEU A 171 32.17 -2.23 19.53
C LEU A 171 33.47 -3.02 19.64
N ALA A 172 34.03 -3.47 18.50
CA ALA A 172 35.32 -4.15 18.47
C ALA A 172 36.45 -3.25 19.00
N ALA A 173 36.47 -1.96 18.64
CA ALA A 173 37.44 -1.00 19.13
C ALA A 173 37.32 -0.74 20.65
N LEU A 174 36.10 -0.77 21.20
CA LEU A 174 35.86 -0.65 22.64
C LEU A 174 36.31 -1.91 23.40
N ILE A 175 35.97 -3.10 22.91
CA ILE A 175 36.28 -4.38 23.58
C ILE A 175 37.78 -4.70 23.54
N LEU A 176 38.46 -4.44 22.42
CA LEU A 176 39.89 -4.74 22.26
C LEU A 176 40.81 -3.75 22.98
N GLY A 177 40.26 -2.74 23.68
CA GLY A 177 41.03 -1.77 24.47
C GLY A 177 42.08 -1.00 23.68
N ARG A 178 41.97 -0.98 22.33
CA ARG A 178 42.92 -0.27 21.47
C ARG A 178 42.65 1.23 21.61
N LEU A 179 43.43 1.89 22.48
CA LEU A 179 43.61 3.35 22.58
C LEU A 179 43.84 3.97 21.19
N MET A 180 42.78 4.14 20.42
CA MET A 180 42.73 5.10 19.32
C MET A 180 42.55 6.48 19.96
N ALA A 181 43.20 7.50 19.41
CA ALA A 181 43.11 8.86 19.93
C ALA A 181 41.64 9.27 20.12
N ASP A 182 41.32 10.00 21.19
CA ASP A 182 39.94 10.36 21.58
C ASP A 182 39.06 10.87 20.41
N SER A 183 39.67 11.54 19.43
CA SER A 183 38.98 12.01 18.22
C SER A 183 38.47 10.89 17.31
N GLN A 184 39.14 9.74 17.22
CA GLN A 184 38.72 8.60 16.40
C GLN A 184 37.54 7.85 17.03
N TYR A 185 37.48 7.77 18.36
CA TYR A 185 36.32 7.23 19.07
C TYR A 185 35.09 8.13 18.92
N ALA A 186 35.27 9.45 19.00
CA ALA A 186 34.18 10.39 18.77
C ALA A 186 33.59 10.24 17.35
N VAL A 187 34.44 10.13 16.33
CA VAL A 187 34.00 9.94 14.92
C VAL A 187 33.31 8.58 14.73
N MET A 188 33.86 7.49 15.27
CA MET A 188 33.22 6.18 15.18
C MET A 188 31.91 6.11 15.99
N GLY A 189 31.83 6.79 17.14
CA GLY A 189 30.63 6.91 17.97
C GLY A 189 29.52 7.67 17.27
N ILE A 190 29.83 8.79 16.63
CA ILE A 190 28.89 9.56 15.81
C ILE A 190 28.41 8.70 14.63
N ASN A 191 29.32 8.03 13.91
CA ASN A 191 28.95 7.16 12.79
C ASN A 191 28.08 5.97 13.21
N GLY A 192 28.40 5.34 14.34
CA GLY A 192 27.59 4.26 14.91
C GLY A 192 26.21 4.75 15.36
N GLY A 193 26.14 5.93 15.98
CA GLY A 193 24.88 6.58 16.37
C GLY A 193 24.01 6.95 15.17
N VAL A 194 24.61 7.48 14.10
CA VAL A 194 23.91 7.79 12.83
C VAL A 194 23.38 6.52 12.18
N ALA A 195 24.16 5.44 12.17
CA ALA A 195 23.70 4.16 11.63
C ALA A 195 22.53 3.55 12.45
N LEU A 196 22.61 3.62 13.78
CA LEU A 196 21.53 3.19 14.68
C LEU A 196 20.25 4.03 14.50
N ALA A 197 20.39 5.35 14.41
CA ALA A 197 19.27 6.25 14.17
C ALA A 197 18.62 5.99 12.80
N GLY A 198 19.43 5.75 11.77
CA GLY A 198 18.96 5.36 10.43
C GLY A 198 18.19 4.03 10.46
N ALA A 199 18.71 3.02 11.16
CA ALA A 199 18.05 1.73 11.34
C ALA A 199 16.71 1.86 12.10
N LEU A 200 16.66 2.68 13.15
CA LEU A 200 15.46 2.93 13.94
C LEU A 200 14.39 3.66 13.13
N LEU A 201 14.77 4.69 12.38
CA LEU A 201 13.88 5.40 11.45
C LEU A 201 13.30 4.46 10.40
N ASN A 202 14.13 3.56 9.87
CA ASN A 202 13.68 2.56 8.90
C ASN A 202 12.65 1.60 9.51
N TYR A 203 12.94 1.04 10.69
CA TYR A 203 12.04 0.16 11.42
C TYR A 203 10.68 0.82 11.71
N LEU A 204 10.67 2.09 12.12
CA LEU A 204 9.46 2.85 12.39
C LEU A 204 8.63 3.09 11.12
N LEU A 205 9.28 3.39 9.99
CA LEU A 205 8.60 3.55 8.70
C LEU A 205 7.91 2.27 8.26
N ILE A 206 8.57 1.13 8.41
CA ILE A 206 8.03 -0.19 7.99
C ILE A 206 6.92 -0.66 8.90
N SER A 207 7.09 -0.51 10.21
CA SER A 207 6.02 -0.82 11.16
C SER A 207 4.75 -0.05 10.83
N ARG A 208 4.90 1.19 10.36
CA ARG A 208 3.77 2.03 9.92
C ARG A 208 3.17 1.56 8.59
N ILE A 209 3.99 1.15 7.63
CA ILE A 209 3.54 0.59 6.34
C ILE A 209 2.78 -0.72 6.56
N MET A 210 3.39 -1.66 7.27
CA MET A 210 2.79 -2.95 7.60
C MET A 210 1.47 -2.78 8.35
N LYS A 211 1.40 -1.88 9.32
CA LYS A 211 0.16 -1.60 10.07
C LYS A 211 -0.94 -1.00 9.18
N ARG A 212 -0.58 -0.23 8.14
CA ARG A 212 -1.54 0.34 7.18
C ARG A 212 -2.08 -0.73 6.23
N GLU A 213 -1.25 -1.66 5.79
CA GLU A 213 -1.66 -2.73 4.86
C GLU A 213 -2.42 -3.88 5.54
N SER A 214 -2.13 -4.16 6.81
CA SER A 214 -2.74 -5.30 7.51
C SER A 214 -4.16 -5.05 8.06
N GLY A 215 -4.72 -3.85 7.90
CA GLY A 215 -6.12 -3.57 8.22
C GLY A 215 -6.56 -3.94 9.65
N SER A 216 -5.63 -4.13 10.58
CA SER A 216 -5.97 -4.40 11.97
C SER A 216 -6.16 -3.06 12.68
N PHE A 217 -7.43 -2.75 12.91
CA PHE A 217 -7.87 -1.90 14.02
C PHE A 217 -7.16 -2.29 15.33
#